data_AF-A0A820JCN2-F1
#
_entry.id   AF-A0A820JCN2-F1
#
_cell.length_a   1.000
_cell.length_b   1.000
_cell.length_c   1.000
_cell.angle_alpha   90.00
_cell.angle_beta   90.00
_cell.angle_gamma   90.00
#
_symmetry.space_group_name_H-M   'P 1'
#
loop_
_entity.id
_entity.type
_entity.pdbx_description
1 polymer ?
#
loop_
_entity_poly.entity_id
_entity_poly.type
_entity_poly.pdbx_seq_one_letter_code
_entity_poly.pdbx_strand_id
1 'polypeptide(L)'
;LKGTLTGDTESSVTRSNRNNCYFGCRPHSTLGWTEHENLRDERAEAFRSLLWPGVYEWSYVMRATCAGIFIVPPAKAEEMYSPENFGRSASEKAIIN
;
A
#
# COMPACT_ATOMS: atom_id res chain seq x y z
N LEU A 1 -5.19 -0.56 -9.08
CA LEU A 1 -4.06 -0.38 -8.13
C LEU A 1 -2.82 -0.99 -8.76
N LYS A 2 -1.83 -0.18 -9.18
CA LYS A 2 -0.52 -0.66 -9.62
C LYS A 2 0.46 -0.40 -8.48
N GLY A 3 0.94 -1.43 -7.80
CA GLY A 3 2.02 -1.32 -6.82
C GLY A 3 3.32 -1.71 -7.48
N THR A 4 4.33 -0.85 -7.40
CA THR A 4 5.72 -1.14 -7.83
C THR A 4 6.54 -1.14 -6.54
N LEU A 5 7.20 -2.25 -6.21
CA LEU A 5 8.06 -2.31 -5.03
C LEU A 5 9.44 -1.74 -5.40
N THR A 6 9.65 -0.45 -5.14
CA THR A 6 10.99 0.14 -5.16
C THR A 6 11.58 -0.08 -3.77
N GLY A 7 12.56 -0.99 -3.68
CA GLY A 7 13.29 -1.27 -2.44
C GLY A 7 14.54 -0.42 -2.38
N ASP A 8 14.46 0.74 -1.76
CA ASP A 8 15.61 1.54 -1.33
C ASP A 8 15.98 1.16 0.11
N THR A 9 17.20 0.65 0.26
CA THR A 9 17.87 0.36 1.52
C THR A 9 18.19 1.68 2.24
N GLU A 10 17.25 2.19 3.05
CA GLU A 10 17.56 3.11 4.13
C GLU A 10 16.39 3.24 5.11
N SER A 11 16.73 3.33 6.38
CA SER A 11 15.83 3.53 7.50
C SER A 11 14.93 4.75 7.33
N SER A 12 13.60 4.55 7.31
CA SER A 12 12.63 5.19 8.21
C SER A 12 11.21 4.98 7.68
N VAL A 13 10.26 4.77 8.59
CA VAL A 13 8.86 5.12 8.32
C VAL A 13 8.84 6.64 8.11
N THR A 14 9.09 7.10 6.88
CA THR A 14 8.87 8.49 6.55
C THR A 14 7.43 8.63 6.07
N ARG A 15 6.58 9.02 7.01
CA ARG A 15 5.31 9.69 6.74
C ARG A 15 5.63 10.96 5.93
N SER A 16 5.73 10.83 4.60
CA SER A 16 6.17 11.91 3.72
C SER A 16 5.00 12.87 3.47
N ASN A 17 4.92 13.85 4.35
CA ASN A 17 4.24 15.11 4.08
C ASN A 17 5.02 15.86 3.00
N ARG A 18 4.59 15.75 1.73
CA ARG A 18 5.04 16.66 0.67
C ARG A 18 3.87 17.08 -0.21
N ASN A 19 3.20 18.12 0.27
CA ASN A 19 2.69 19.27 -0.49
C ASN A 19 2.81 19.17 -2.02
N ASN A 20 1.72 18.80 -2.70
CA ASN A 20 1.41 19.42 -3.99
C ASN A 20 -0.11 19.44 -4.20
N CYS A 21 -0.72 20.50 -3.67
CA CYS A 21 -2.13 20.81 -3.79
C CYS A 21 -2.33 21.75 -4.99
N TYR A 22 -2.77 21.19 -6.12
CA TYR A 22 -3.56 21.98 -7.06
C TYR A 22 -5.03 21.72 -6.73
N PHE A 23 -5.72 22.81 -6.34
CA PHE A 23 -7.16 22.94 -6.05
C PHE A 23 -7.63 22.63 -4.61
N GLY A 24 -7.88 23.71 -3.86
CA GLY A 24 -9.08 23.86 -3.01
C GLY A 24 -9.07 23.19 -1.63
N CYS A 25 -8.73 23.98 -0.61
CA CYS A 25 -8.63 23.64 0.82
C CYS A 25 -9.82 22.89 1.46
N ARG A 26 -9.54 21.77 2.14
CA ARG A 26 -10.01 21.41 3.51
C ARG A 26 -9.01 20.44 4.18
N PRO A 27 -8.42 20.73 5.37
CA PRO A 27 -7.57 19.79 6.08
C PRO A 27 -8.47 18.86 6.91
N HIS A 28 -9.04 17.84 6.27
CA HIS A 28 -9.66 16.73 6.99
C HIS A 28 -8.78 15.49 6.78
N SER A 29 -8.23 15.01 7.89
CA SER A 29 -7.38 13.83 8.06
C SER A 29 -6.05 13.81 7.29
N THR A 30 -4.98 14.30 7.93
CA THR A 30 -3.57 13.88 7.68
C THR A 30 -3.31 12.45 8.22
N LEU A 31 -4.35 11.63 8.25
CA LEU A 31 -4.34 10.22 8.60
C LEU A 31 -4.83 9.53 7.34
N GLY A 32 -4.18 8.43 6.97
CA GLY A 32 -4.45 7.72 5.72
C GLY A 32 -5.96 7.49 5.51
N TRP A 33 -6.34 7.28 4.26
CA TRP A 33 -7.72 6.92 3.95
C TRP A 33 -8.12 5.58 4.59
N THR A 34 -7.18 4.81 5.13
CA THR A 34 -7.36 3.52 5.80
C THR A 34 -7.87 3.69 7.24
N GLU A 35 -8.91 2.94 7.62
CA GLU A 35 -9.47 2.97 8.99
C GLU A 35 -8.79 1.95 9.89
N HIS A 36 -8.36 0.82 9.32
CA HIS A 36 -7.65 -0.23 10.02
C HIS A 36 -6.54 -0.79 9.16
N GLU A 37 -5.39 -1.02 9.77
CA GLU A 37 -4.21 -1.59 9.13
C GLU A 37 -3.75 -2.81 9.94
N ASN A 38 -3.50 -3.91 9.24
CA ASN A 38 -2.97 -5.14 9.83
C ASN A 38 -1.64 -5.44 9.15
N LEU A 39 -0.55 -5.14 9.84
CA LEU A 39 0.81 -5.40 9.36
C LEU A 39 1.30 -6.69 9.99
N ARG A 40 1.46 -7.73 9.17
CA ARG A 40 2.01 -9.02 9.54
C ARG A 40 3.32 -9.26 8.80
N ASP A 41 4.07 -10.25 9.25
CA ASP A 41 5.32 -10.66 8.61
C ASP A 41 5.08 -11.14 7.17
N GLU A 42 3.98 -11.87 6.93
CA GLU A 42 3.64 -12.46 5.64
C GLU A 42 2.75 -11.58 4.75
N ARG A 43 2.07 -10.58 5.33
CA ARG A 43 1.06 -9.79 4.62
C ARG A 43 0.82 -8.43 5.29
N ALA A 44 0.59 -7.40 4.45
CA ALA A 44 0.14 -6.09 4.88
C ALA A 44 -1.28 -5.84 4.34
N GLU A 45 -2.22 -5.53 5.22
CA GLU A 45 -3.65 -5.34 4.88
C GLU A 45 -4.14 -3.97 5.33
N ALA A 46 -4.97 -3.34 4.50
CA ALA A 46 -5.59 -2.07 4.76
C ALA A 46 -7.10 -2.18 4.53
N PHE A 47 -7.88 -1.68 5.49
CA PHE A 47 -9.35 -1.76 5.48
C PHE A 47 -10.00 -0.39 5.53
N ARG A 48 -11.17 -0.30 4.89
CA ARG A 48 -12.03 0.88 4.84
C ARG A 48 -13.48 0.41 4.82
N SER A 49 -14.34 1.01 5.63
CA SER A 49 -15.78 0.71 5.62
C SER A 49 -16.48 1.21 4.35
N LEU A 50 -16.09 2.39 3.84
CA LEU A 50 -16.66 2.97 2.63
C LEU A 50 -15.61 3.71 1.80
N LEU A 51 -15.52 3.36 0.52
CA LEU A 51 -14.64 4.01 -0.44
C LEU A 51 -15.48 4.69 -1.54
N TRP A 52 -15.26 5.98 -1.74
CA TRP A 52 -15.91 6.70 -2.84
C TRP A 52 -15.20 6.38 -4.18
N PRO A 53 -15.85 6.60 -5.33
CA PRO A 53 -15.17 6.46 -6.61
C PRO A 53 -13.92 7.34 -6.67
N GLY A 54 -12.77 6.72 -6.93
CA GLY A 54 -11.50 7.43 -6.92
C GLY A 54 -10.29 6.51 -7.03
N VAL A 55 -9.11 7.12 -7.09
CA VAL A 55 -7.82 6.43 -7.04
C VAL A 55 -7.22 6.65 -5.66
N TYR A 56 -6.87 5.55 -4.99
CA TYR A 56 -6.30 5.57 -3.65
C TYR A 56 -4.93 4.92 -3.69
N GLU A 57 -3.96 5.57 -3.06
CA GLU A 57 -2.60 5.09 -2.93
C GLU A 57 -2.32 4.75 -1.48
N TRP A 58 -1.73 3.58 -1.25
CA TRP A 58 -1.29 3.15 0.06
C TRP A 58 0.12 2.60 -0.04
N SER A 59 0.98 3.13 0.82
CA SER A 59 2.41 2.83 0.86
C SER A 59 2.75 2.29 2.24
N TYR A 60 3.45 1.16 2.28
CA TYR A 60 4.03 0.60 3.51
C TYR A 60 5.53 0.37 3.30
N VAL A 61 6.29 0.44 4.39
CA VAL A 61 7.73 0.17 4.37
C VAL A 61 7.98 -1.25 4.84
N MET A 62 8.84 -1.97 4.13
CA MET A 62 9.31 -3.29 4.53
C MET A 62 10.84 -3.30 4.53
N ARG A 63 11.44 -4.09 5.43
CA ARG A 63 12.89 -4.30 5.47
C ARG A 63 13.20 -5.73 5.06
N ALA A 64 14.02 -5.88 4.03
CA ALA A 64 14.56 -7.18 3.69
C ALA A 64 15.67 -7.56 4.68
N THR A 65 15.54 -8.73 5.31
CA THR A 65 16.51 -9.24 6.30
C THR A 65 17.37 -10.36 5.74
N CYS A 66 16.93 -11.02 4.68
CA CYS A 66 17.58 -12.18 4.09
C CYS A 66 17.95 -11.91 2.63
N ALA A 67 19.22 -12.10 2.28
CA ALA A 67 19.68 -12.03 0.89
C ALA A 67 19.10 -13.19 0.07
N GLY A 68 18.74 -12.92 -1.18
CA GLY A 68 18.13 -13.91 -2.07
C GLY A 68 17.16 -13.32 -3.10
N ILE A 69 16.51 -14.21 -3.85
CA ILE A 69 15.51 -13.87 -4.87
C ILE A 69 14.14 -14.31 -4.36
N PHE A 70 13.21 -13.37 -4.26
CA PHE A 70 11.87 -13.58 -3.72
C PHE A 70 10.80 -13.23 -4.76
N ILE A 71 9.69 -13.96 -4.73
CA ILE A 71 8.51 -13.65 -5.54
C ILE A 71 7.59 -12.76 -4.72
N VAL A 72 7.28 -11.58 -5.27
CA VAL A 72 6.32 -10.64 -4.72
C VAL A 72 4.92 -11.12 -5.10
N PRO A 73 4.06 -11.46 -4.12
CA PRO A 73 2.70 -11.85 -4.42
C PRO A 73 1.93 -10.66 -5.02
N PRO A 74 0.94 -10.93 -5.90
CA PRO A 74 0.14 -9.87 -6.47
C PRO A 74 -0.72 -9.20 -5.38
N ALA A 75 -0.80 -7.88 -5.41
CA ALA A 75 -1.69 -7.13 -4.54
C ALA A 75 -3.15 -7.49 -4.87
N LYS A 76 -3.95 -7.75 -3.84
CA LYS A 76 -5.38 -8.07 -3.95
C LYS A 76 -6.19 -6.98 -3.27
N ALA A 77 -7.21 -6.49 -3.95
CA ALA A 77 -8.23 -5.64 -3.37
C ALA A 77 -9.60 -6.28 -3.61
N GLU A 78 -10.44 -6.35 -2.58
CA GLU A 78 -11.78 -6.92 -2.66
C GLU A 78 -12.72 -6.20 -1.70
N GLU A 79 -14.01 -6.18 -2.04
CA GLU A 79 -15.06 -5.78 -1.10
C GLU A 79 -15.35 -6.95 -0.16
N MET A 80 -15.23 -6.74 1.16
CA MET A 80 -15.43 -7.81 2.14
C MET A 80 -16.83 -8.45 2.07
N TYR A 81 -17.84 -7.67 1.71
CA TYR A 81 -19.24 -8.10 1.66
C TYR A 81 -19.78 -8.38 0.25
N SER A 82 -18.95 -8.19 -0.78
CA SER A 82 -19.27 -8.48 -2.18
C SER A 82 -18.02 -9.09 -2.84
N PRO A 83 -17.66 -10.34 -2.51
CA PRO A 83 -16.38 -10.94 -2.91
C PRO A 83 -16.21 -11.11 -4.43
N GLU A 84 -17.29 -10.98 -5.21
CA GLU A 84 -17.25 -10.90 -6.67
C GLU A 84 -16.53 -9.64 -7.19
N ASN A 85 -16.50 -8.57 -6.40
CA ASN A 85 -15.84 -7.31 -6.74
C ASN A 85 -14.39 -7.36 -6.23
N PHE A 86 -13.49 -7.92 -7.04
CA PHE A 86 -12.07 -7.98 -6.72
C PHE A 86 -11.17 -7.54 -7.88
N GLY A 87 -9.98 -7.07 -7.52
CA GLY A 87 -8.90 -6.76 -8.44
C GLY A 87 -7.57 -7.38 -7.98
N ARG A 88 -6.71 -7.70 -8.93
CA ARG A 88 -5.35 -8.23 -8.67
C ARG A 88 -4.31 -7.50 -9.52
N SER A 89 -3.14 -7.24 -8.95
CA SER A 89 -1.98 -6.75 -9.71
C SER A 89 -1.21 -7.90 -10.35
N ALA A 90 -0.20 -7.56 -11.15
CA ALA A 90 0.82 -8.52 -11.54
C ALA A 90 1.72 -8.88 -10.35
N SER A 91 2.34 -10.06 -10.41
CA SER A 91 3.43 -10.46 -9.51
C SER A 91 4.76 -9.89 -10.00
N GLU A 92 5.70 -9.68 -9.08
CA GLU A 92 7.03 -9.14 -9.37
C GLU A 92 8.13 -10.00 -8.72
N LYS A 93 9.40 -9.83 -9.12
CA LYS A 93 10.55 -10.47 -8.47
C LYS A 93 11.36 -9.42 -7.71
N ALA A 94 11.63 -9.69 -6.44
CA ALA A 94 12.52 -8.87 -5.62
C ALA A 94 13.88 -9.56 -5.47
N ILE A 95 14.96 -8.82 -5.70
CA ILE A 95 16.34 -9.30 -5.52
C ILE A 95 16.95 -8.51 -4.36
N ILE A 96 17.43 -9.23 -3.36
CA ILE A 96 18.08 -8.65 -2.18
C ILE A 96 19.52 -9.13 -2.14
N ASN A 97 20.43 -8.16 -2.15
CA ASN A 97 21.88 -8.36 -2.18
C ASN A 97 22.48 -8.37 -0.77
#